data_AF-A0A850A129-F1
#
_entry.id   AF-A0A850A129-F1
#
_cell.length_a   1.000
_cell.length_b   1.000
_cell.length_c   1.000
_cell.angle_alpha   90.00
_cell.angle_beta   90.00
_cell.angle_gamma   90.00
#
_symmetry.space_group_name_H-M   'P 1'
#
loop_
_entity.id
_entity.type
_entity.pdbx_description
1 polymer ?
#
loop_
_entity_poly.entity_id
_entity_poly.type
_entity_poly.pdbx_seq_one_letter_code
_entity_poly.pdbx_strand_id
1 'polypeptide(L)'
;MELLLVLLNGSHFATAIRRSEKPCRIVLPPDPHAVMALVDAHLCGRPATLTFIAEGYPPRLERVDQVVLAAYCPGTDGLVRWLAIDLDAADHGATGLADPAHAARCIAERADAAGLSSGLLVARSRRALGRHVFFFPPGPVDLETAVIGAAGLAAAAFNIAVLDAAQCAVPHAFLCANGAIARLGDAGSVELVPRSTSRPPHGWSMTLPCAGAFAAHGGGVIVDPFEDKPTQLEGLPACDPQAWEVFTAEARAALARRTGDSAHPRRQPPRFPTPALPIERIHPATREFIEGRVPEGARNQSAFAAAANLLGCGVDEREAERLIVAGAAACGLPKREARSAFASALKSVSRNVRLA
;
A
#
# COMPACT_ATOMS: atom_id res chain seq x y z
N MET A 1 -6.97 15.90 -19.43
CA MET A 1 -5.82 16.16 -20.32
C MET A 1 -4.61 16.63 -19.52
N GLU A 2 -4.68 17.80 -18.87
CA GLU A 2 -3.58 18.41 -18.11
C GLU A 2 -2.93 17.47 -17.09
N LEU A 3 -3.72 16.77 -16.28
CA LEU A 3 -3.24 15.73 -15.36
C LEU A 3 -2.29 14.71 -16.01
N LEU A 4 -2.68 14.18 -17.17
CA LEU A 4 -1.91 13.13 -17.84
C LEU A 4 -0.62 13.69 -18.45
N LEU A 5 -0.62 14.94 -18.88
CA LEU A 5 0.59 15.64 -19.31
C LEU A 5 1.56 15.82 -18.14
N VAL A 6 1.07 16.12 -16.94
CA VAL A 6 1.90 16.21 -15.73
C VAL A 6 2.53 14.86 -15.37
N LEU A 7 1.77 13.76 -15.49
CA LEU A 7 2.28 12.41 -15.25
C LEU A 7 3.40 12.01 -16.24
N LEU A 8 3.38 12.54 -17.46
CA LEU A 8 4.41 12.30 -18.49
C LEU A 8 5.54 13.35 -18.48
N ASN A 9 5.39 14.45 -17.76
CA ASN A 9 6.35 15.55 -17.74
C ASN A 9 7.73 15.07 -17.23
N GLY A 10 8.80 15.56 -17.86
CA GLY A 10 10.17 15.18 -17.55
C GLY A 10 10.56 13.76 -17.97
N SER A 11 9.70 13.04 -18.72
CA SER A 11 9.99 11.70 -19.23
C SER A 11 10.33 11.74 -20.72
N HIS A 12 11.38 11.01 -21.14
CA HIS A 12 11.62 10.67 -22.56
C HIS A 12 10.94 9.36 -22.97
N PHE A 13 10.59 8.53 -21.99
CA PHE A 13 10.00 7.22 -22.23
C PHE A 13 8.63 7.14 -21.55
N ALA A 14 7.76 6.34 -22.16
CA ALA A 14 6.57 5.83 -21.52
C ALA A 14 6.47 4.33 -21.84
N THR A 15 5.47 3.69 -21.28
CA THR A 15 5.12 2.32 -21.66
C THR A 15 3.76 2.34 -22.35
N ALA A 16 3.63 1.60 -23.45
CA ALA A 16 2.37 1.37 -24.13
C ALA A 16 1.96 -0.10 -24.01
N ILE A 17 0.69 -0.37 -23.73
CA ILE A 17 0.15 -1.73 -23.63
C ILE A 17 -0.38 -2.14 -25.02
N ARG A 18 0.17 -3.21 -25.60
CA ARG A 18 -0.36 -3.77 -26.87
C ARG A 18 -1.58 -4.65 -26.58
N ARG A 19 -2.45 -4.82 -27.59
CA ARG A 19 -3.69 -5.63 -27.50
C ARG A 19 -3.45 -7.09 -27.07
N SER A 20 -2.30 -7.67 -27.39
CA SER A 20 -2.02 -9.10 -27.16
C SER A 20 -0.79 -9.39 -26.31
N GLU A 21 0.10 -8.43 -26.06
CA GLU A 21 1.44 -8.74 -25.56
C GLU A 21 1.94 -7.62 -24.66
N LYS A 22 2.58 -8.05 -23.58
CA LYS A 22 3.28 -7.33 -22.50
C LYS A 22 3.49 -5.81 -22.71
N PRO A 23 3.37 -4.99 -21.66
CA PRO A 23 3.71 -3.58 -21.71
C PRO A 23 5.08 -3.35 -22.36
N CYS A 24 5.13 -2.53 -23.40
CA CYS A 24 6.33 -2.26 -24.19
C CYS A 24 6.74 -0.79 -24.05
N ARG A 25 8.03 -0.54 -23.91
CA ARG A 25 8.57 0.81 -23.84
C ARG A 25 8.42 1.54 -25.18
N ILE A 26 8.04 2.80 -25.11
CA ILE A 26 7.98 3.75 -26.24
C ILE A 26 8.80 5.00 -25.95
N VAL A 27 9.23 5.68 -27.02
CA VAL A 27 9.77 7.06 -26.95
C VAL A 27 8.61 8.03 -26.99
N LEU A 28 8.60 8.98 -26.07
CA LEU A 28 7.68 10.11 -26.14
C LEU A 28 8.14 11.09 -27.22
N PRO A 29 7.22 11.62 -28.05
CA PRO A 29 7.56 12.66 -29.01
C PRO A 29 8.21 13.87 -28.32
N PRO A 30 9.24 14.50 -28.92
CA PRO A 30 9.84 15.71 -28.36
C PRO A 30 8.93 16.95 -28.51
N ASP A 31 7.98 16.90 -29.46
CA ASP A 31 6.99 17.95 -29.68
C ASP A 31 5.84 17.84 -28.66
N PRO A 32 5.56 18.90 -27.86
CA PRO A 32 4.46 18.92 -26.91
C PRO A 32 3.09 18.66 -27.55
N HIS A 33 2.84 19.13 -28.78
CA HIS A 33 1.57 18.89 -29.46
C HIS A 33 1.39 17.41 -29.81
N ALA A 34 2.46 16.73 -30.24
CA ALA A 34 2.44 15.28 -30.45
C ALA A 34 2.23 14.50 -29.14
N VAL A 35 2.77 14.94 -28.00
CA VAL A 35 2.46 14.34 -26.69
C VAL A 35 0.99 14.53 -26.33
N MET A 36 0.43 15.73 -26.53
CA MET A 36 -1.00 16.00 -26.32
C MET A 36 -1.88 15.09 -27.18
N ALA A 37 -1.52 14.86 -28.45
CA ALA A 37 -2.23 13.94 -29.33
C ALA A 37 -2.15 12.49 -28.83
N LEU A 38 -1.02 12.07 -28.26
CA LEU A 38 -0.87 10.76 -27.63
C LEU A 38 -1.77 10.60 -26.40
N VAL A 39 -1.86 11.64 -25.58
CA VAL A 39 -2.75 11.66 -24.41
C VAL A 39 -4.22 11.66 -24.84
N ASP A 40 -4.59 12.41 -25.88
CA ASP A 40 -5.94 12.34 -26.45
C ASP A 40 -6.26 10.92 -26.95
N ALA A 41 -5.31 10.28 -27.63
CA ALA A 41 -5.46 8.92 -28.09
C ALA A 41 -5.63 7.91 -26.93
N HIS A 42 -4.89 8.09 -25.83
CA HIS A 42 -5.04 7.31 -24.60
C HIS A 42 -6.41 7.49 -23.96
N LEU A 43 -6.89 8.72 -23.84
CA LEU A 43 -8.20 9.02 -23.27
C LEU A 43 -9.31 8.41 -24.13
N CYS A 44 -9.30 8.73 -25.43
CA CYS A 44 -10.34 8.35 -26.38
C CYS A 44 -10.23 6.91 -26.88
N GLY A 45 -9.19 6.16 -26.50
CA GLY A 45 -8.91 4.83 -27.05
C GLY A 45 -8.70 4.84 -28.57
N ARG A 46 -8.17 5.93 -29.13
CA ARG A 46 -7.96 6.10 -30.57
C ARG A 46 -6.66 5.42 -31.03
N PRO A 47 -6.56 5.09 -32.32
CA PRO A 47 -5.31 4.64 -32.90
C PRO A 47 -4.22 5.72 -32.83
N ALA A 48 -2.96 5.31 -32.69
CA ALA A 48 -1.81 6.19 -32.82
C ALA A 48 -0.60 5.44 -33.39
N THR A 49 0.36 6.18 -33.95
CA THR A 49 1.67 5.64 -34.32
C THR A 49 2.65 5.89 -33.19
N LEU A 50 3.28 4.82 -32.68
CA LEU A 50 4.20 4.86 -31.55
C LEU A 50 5.59 4.40 -31.97
N THR A 51 6.62 5.00 -31.37
CA THR A 51 8.02 4.59 -31.54
C THR A 51 8.40 3.61 -30.44
N PHE A 52 8.36 2.32 -30.71
CA PHE A 52 8.73 1.27 -29.74
C PHE A 52 10.24 1.07 -29.67
N ILE A 53 10.74 0.80 -28.45
CA ILE A 53 12.15 0.42 -28.22
C ILE A 53 12.20 -0.91 -27.47
N ALA A 54 12.80 -1.92 -28.10
CA ALA A 54 13.18 -3.17 -27.47
C ALA A 54 14.70 -3.23 -27.27
N GLU A 55 15.15 -3.88 -26.21
CA GLU A 55 16.58 -4.07 -25.96
C GLU A 55 17.22 -4.89 -27.09
N GLY A 56 18.34 -4.40 -27.65
CA GLY A 56 19.03 -5.03 -28.76
C GLY A 56 18.44 -4.78 -30.15
N TYR A 57 17.38 -3.97 -30.28
CA TYR A 57 16.74 -3.66 -31.56
C TYR A 57 16.68 -2.16 -31.85
N PRO A 58 16.74 -1.75 -33.13
CA PRO A 58 16.52 -0.36 -33.50
C PRO A 58 15.08 0.07 -33.17
N PRO A 59 14.84 1.38 -32.90
CA PRO A 59 13.49 1.90 -32.72
C PRO A 59 12.61 1.58 -33.93
N ARG A 60 11.36 1.16 -33.66
CA ARG A 60 10.38 0.83 -34.71
C ARG A 60 9.12 1.68 -34.56
N LEU A 61 8.65 2.24 -35.68
CA LEU A 61 7.35 2.89 -35.75
C LEU A 61 6.28 1.84 -36.00
N GLU A 62 5.26 1.82 -35.16
CA GLU A 62 4.14 0.89 -35.30
C GLU A 62 2.82 1.59 -34.98
N ARG A 63 1.81 1.35 -35.81
CA ARG A 63 0.45 1.79 -35.56
C ARG A 63 -0.22 0.84 -34.58
N VAL A 64 -0.75 1.37 -33.48
CA VAL A 64 -1.60 0.64 -32.55
C VAL A 64 -3.05 1.09 -32.70
N ASP A 65 -4.00 0.16 -32.59
CA ASP A 65 -5.42 0.45 -32.74
C ASP A 65 -6.01 1.20 -31.53
N GLN A 66 -5.46 0.94 -30.35
CA GLN A 66 -5.89 1.53 -29.08
C GLN A 66 -4.66 1.82 -28.24
N VAL A 67 -4.49 3.08 -27.86
CA VAL A 67 -3.38 3.51 -26.99
C VAL A 67 -3.78 3.34 -25.52
N VAL A 68 -2.92 2.68 -24.75
CA VAL A 68 -2.95 2.70 -23.29
C VAL A 68 -1.55 3.00 -22.80
N LEU A 69 -1.38 4.11 -22.11
CA LEU A 69 -0.11 4.61 -21.61
C LEU A 69 0.09 4.27 -20.13
N ALA A 70 1.33 3.98 -19.78
CA ALA A 70 1.86 3.96 -18.44
C ALA A 70 3.07 4.92 -18.38
N ALA A 71 3.15 5.74 -17.32
CA ALA A 71 4.25 6.68 -17.12
C ALA A 71 5.30 6.08 -16.20
N TYR A 72 6.56 6.48 -16.40
CA TYR A 72 7.64 6.17 -15.48
C TYR A 72 7.74 7.20 -14.35
N CYS A 73 8.09 6.71 -13.16
CA CYS A 73 8.45 7.48 -11.99
C CYS A 73 9.76 6.91 -11.43
N PRO A 74 10.78 7.73 -11.09
CA PRO A 74 10.91 9.14 -11.43
C PRO A 74 11.03 9.36 -12.94
N GLY A 75 10.85 10.61 -13.37
CA GLY A 75 11.11 11.03 -14.75
C GLY A 75 12.57 10.83 -15.16
N THR A 76 12.89 11.07 -16.44
CA THR A 76 14.28 10.90 -16.94
C THR A 76 15.27 11.85 -16.27
N ASP A 77 14.81 13.00 -15.81
CA ASP A 77 15.57 13.96 -14.99
C ASP A 77 15.83 13.51 -13.54
N GLY A 78 15.29 12.36 -13.12
CA GLY A 78 15.49 11.82 -11.77
C GLY A 78 14.53 12.38 -10.72
N LEU A 79 13.64 13.31 -11.10
CA LEU A 79 12.66 13.90 -10.18
C LEU A 79 11.34 13.13 -10.22
N VAL A 80 10.69 13.06 -9.06
CA VAL A 80 9.38 12.45 -8.86
C VAL A 80 8.31 13.53 -8.88
N ARG A 81 7.36 13.41 -9.82
CA ARG A 81 6.22 14.34 -9.97
C ARG A 81 4.89 13.75 -9.50
N TRP A 82 4.89 12.45 -9.27
CA TRP A 82 3.77 11.69 -8.78
C TRP A 82 4.32 10.42 -8.14
N LEU A 83 3.65 9.93 -7.11
CA LEU A 83 3.85 8.60 -6.56
C LEU A 83 2.53 7.85 -6.61
N ALA A 84 2.56 6.53 -6.48
CA ALA A 84 1.36 5.74 -6.47
C ALA A 84 1.49 4.47 -5.62
N ILE A 85 0.33 3.98 -5.18
CA ILE A 85 0.15 2.70 -4.52
C ILE A 85 -0.81 1.88 -5.39
N ASP A 86 -0.31 0.79 -5.95
CA ASP A 86 -1.13 -0.16 -6.73
C ASP A 86 -1.74 -1.19 -5.77
N LEU A 87 -3.06 -1.28 -5.78
CA LEU A 87 -3.87 -2.15 -4.94
C LEU A 87 -4.53 -3.21 -5.83
N ASP A 88 -3.82 -4.32 -6.00
CA ASP A 88 -4.26 -5.44 -6.81
C ASP A 88 -5.34 -6.24 -6.08
N ALA A 89 -6.39 -6.63 -6.82
CA ALA A 89 -7.45 -7.48 -6.31
C ALA A 89 -7.13 -8.98 -6.47
N ALA A 90 -8.00 -9.83 -5.93
CA ALA A 90 -7.88 -11.28 -6.01
C ALA A 90 -7.77 -11.87 -7.43
N ASP A 91 -8.13 -11.13 -8.49
CA ASP A 91 -7.95 -11.59 -9.88
C ASP A 91 -6.47 -11.59 -10.34
N HIS A 92 -5.58 -11.01 -9.53
CA HIS A 92 -4.12 -11.13 -9.66
C HIS A 92 -3.54 -12.33 -8.90
N GLY A 93 -4.39 -13.16 -8.28
CA GLY A 93 -4.02 -14.40 -7.60
C GLY A 93 -4.32 -14.38 -6.10
N ALA A 94 -3.91 -15.44 -5.40
CA ALA A 94 -4.23 -15.64 -3.98
C ALA A 94 -3.63 -14.57 -3.04
N THR A 95 -2.64 -13.82 -3.51
CA THR A 95 -2.03 -12.68 -2.80
C THR A 95 -2.80 -11.37 -2.99
N GLY A 96 -3.70 -11.29 -3.98
CA GLY A 96 -4.51 -10.11 -4.23
C GLY A 96 -5.41 -9.75 -3.05
N LEU A 97 -5.67 -8.46 -2.87
CA LEU A 97 -6.52 -7.95 -1.80
C LEU A 97 -7.97 -8.40 -2.00
N ALA A 98 -8.62 -8.74 -0.88
CA ALA A 98 -10.03 -9.08 -0.85
C ALA A 98 -10.92 -7.84 -1.04
N ASP A 99 -10.49 -6.68 -0.54
CA ASP A 99 -11.19 -5.41 -0.67
C ASP A 99 -10.23 -4.23 -0.95
N PRO A 100 -9.80 -4.05 -2.22
CA PRO A 100 -8.98 -2.90 -2.61
C PRO A 100 -9.64 -1.53 -2.37
N ALA A 101 -10.98 -1.47 -2.34
CA ALA A 101 -11.69 -0.21 -2.11
C ALA A 101 -11.55 0.23 -0.64
N HIS A 102 -11.70 -0.70 0.31
CA HIS A 102 -11.43 -0.43 1.72
C HIS A 102 -9.96 -0.04 1.95
N ALA A 103 -9.01 -0.72 1.30
CA ALA A 103 -7.59 -0.35 1.37
C ALA A 103 -7.34 1.08 0.85
N ALA A 104 -7.93 1.45 -0.28
CA ALA A 104 -7.84 2.81 -0.83
C ALA A 104 -8.48 3.85 0.11
N ARG A 105 -9.61 3.53 0.74
CA ARG A 105 -10.27 4.37 1.75
C ARG A 105 -9.37 4.63 2.95
N CYS A 106 -8.69 3.61 3.50
CA CYS A 106 -7.75 3.79 4.60
C CYS A 106 -6.57 4.70 4.21
N ILE A 107 -6.09 4.61 2.97
CA ILE A 107 -5.06 5.53 2.47
C ILE A 107 -5.60 6.96 2.37
N ALA A 108 -6.82 7.13 1.87
CA ALA A 108 -7.47 8.43 1.75
C ALA A 108 -7.76 9.08 3.11
N GLU A 109 -8.20 8.29 4.10
CA GLU A 109 -8.39 8.77 5.47
C GLU A 109 -7.07 9.26 6.07
N ARG A 110 -5.96 8.54 5.83
CA ARG A 110 -4.65 9.01 6.28
C ARG A 110 -4.19 10.26 5.55
N ALA A 111 -4.41 10.32 4.23
CA ALA A 111 -4.10 11.48 3.41
C ALA A 111 -4.80 12.73 3.94
N ASP A 112 -6.10 12.62 4.22
CA ASP A 112 -6.94 13.69 4.72
C ASP A 112 -6.49 14.17 6.11
N ALA A 113 -6.25 13.22 7.03
CA ALA A 113 -5.74 13.53 8.37
C ALA A 113 -4.35 14.20 8.36
N ALA A 114 -3.58 14.05 7.28
CA ALA A 114 -2.28 14.70 7.09
C ALA A 114 -2.37 16.02 6.29
N GLY A 115 -3.57 16.46 5.89
CA GLY A 115 -3.76 17.64 5.04
C GLY A 115 -3.31 17.46 3.59
N LEU A 116 -3.24 16.21 3.12
CA LEU A 116 -2.73 15.86 1.79
C LEU A 116 -3.83 15.44 0.79
N SER A 117 -5.11 15.48 1.18
CA SER A 117 -6.23 15.01 0.35
C SER A 117 -6.35 15.77 -0.97
N SER A 118 -5.91 17.04 -1.05
CA SER A 118 -5.87 17.82 -2.30
C SER A 118 -4.91 17.27 -3.36
N GLY A 119 -3.92 16.47 -2.96
CA GLY A 119 -2.96 15.82 -3.84
C GLY A 119 -3.31 14.38 -4.17
N LEU A 120 -4.45 13.86 -3.69
CA LEU A 120 -4.84 12.46 -3.85
C LEU A 120 -5.74 12.27 -5.07
N LEU A 121 -5.50 11.17 -5.80
CA LEU A 121 -6.38 10.70 -6.87
C LEU A 121 -6.51 9.19 -6.79
N VAL A 122 -7.73 8.67 -6.80
CA VAL A 122 -7.97 7.23 -6.84
C VAL A 122 -8.64 6.87 -8.16
N ALA A 123 -8.06 5.89 -8.84
CA ALA A 123 -8.62 5.33 -10.06
C ALA A 123 -8.91 3.85 -9.86
N ARG A 124 -10.07 3.39 -10.34
CA ARG A 124 -10.34 1.96 -10.47
C ARG A 124 -9.41 1.34 -11.50
N SER A 125 -8.97 0.10 -11.31
CA SER A 125 -8.24 -0.60 -12.36
C SER A 125 -9.17 -0.89 -13.55
N ARG A 126 -8.62 -1.33 -14.69
CA ARG A 126 -9.38 -1.60 -15.92
C ARG A 126 -10.55 -2.58 -15.71
N ARG A 127 -10.38 -3.56 -14.82
CA ARG A 127 -11.41 -4.55 -14.47
C ARG A 127 -12.29 -4.12 -13.30
N ALA A 128 -12.10 -2.90 -12.79
CA ALA A 128 -12.76 -2.32 -11.63
C ALA A 128 -12.53 -3.03 -10.29
N LEU A 129 -11.74 -4.11 -10.27
CA LEU A 129 -11.45 -4.86 -9.04
C LEU A 129 -10.36 -4.18 -8.22
N GLY A 130 -9.24 -3.80 -8.84
CA GLY A 130 -8.12 -3.12 -8.18
C GLY A 130 -8.31 -1.60 -8.06
N ARG A 131 -7.40 -0.94 -7.34
CA ARG A 131 -7.34 0.53 -7.21
C ARG A 131 -5.91 1.02 -7.42
N HIS A 132 -5.74 2.06 -8.21
CA HIS A 132 -4.49 2.80 -8.28
C HIS A 132 -4.67 4.10 -7.49
N VAL A 133 -3.89 4.27 -6.43
CA VAL A 133 -3.91 5.48 -5.59
C VAL A 133 -2.72 6.33 -5.99
N PHE A 134 -2.96 7.43 -6.70
CA PHE A 134 -1.95 8.40 -7.10
C PHE A 134 -1.88 9.55 -6.11
N PHE A 135 -0.68 10.08 -5.98
CA PHE A 135 -0.36 11.18 -5.09
C PHE A 135 0.56 12.18 -5.78
N PHE A 136 0.23 13.45 -5.68
CA PHE A 136 0.90 14.54 -6.39
C PHE A 136 1.59 15.48 -5.40
N PRO A 137 2.92 15.40 -5.23
CA PRO A 137 3.65 16.35 -4.41
C PRO A 137 3.45 17.79 -4.93
N PRO A 138 3.68 18.82 -4.08
CA PRO A 138 3.49 20.23 -4.44
C PRO A 138 4.34 20.69 -5.64
N GLY A 139 5.41 19.94 -5.94
CA GLY A 139 6.25 20.09 -7.11
C GLY A 139 7.14 18.86 -7.29
N PRO A 140 8.03 18.87 -8.29
CA PRO A 140 9.01 17.80 -8.45
C PRO A 140 9.87 17.64 -7.18
N VAL A 141 9.93 16.43 -6.64
CA VAL A 141 10.73 16.10 -5.45
C VAL A 141 11.81 15.08 -5.78
N ASP A 142 12.83 14.97 -4.94
CA ASP A 142 13.84 13.92 -5.08
C ASP A 142 13.26 12.53 -4.78
N LEU A 143 13.92 11.50 -5.31
CA LEU A 143 13.46 10.11 -5.19
C LEU A 143 13.41 9.63 -3.73
N GLU A 144 14.34 10.05 -2.88
CA GLU A 144 14.37 9.60 -1.49
C GLU A 144 13.17 10.13 -0.72
N THR A 145 12.89 11.43 -0.84
CA THR A 145 11.73 12.08 -0.23
C THR A 145 10.42 11.45 -0.72
N ALA A 146 10.30 11.15 -2.02
CA ALA A 146 9.12 10.48 -2.56
C ALA A 146 8.91 9.07 -2.00
N VAL A 147 9.97 8.25 -1.93
CA VAL A 147 9.90 6.89 -1.37
C VAL A 147 9.49 6.94 0.10
N ILE A 148 10.06 7.86 0.89
CA ILE A 148 9.72 8.05 2.30
C ILE A 148 8.25 8.46 2.45
N GLY A 149 7.78 9.41 1.64
CA GLY A 149 6.38 9.84 1.65
C GLY A 149 5.42 8.69 1.33
N ALA A 150 5.68 7.95 0.24
CA ALA A 150 4.86 6.80 -0.17
C ALA A 150 4.80 5.71 0.92
N ALA A 151 5.96 5.33 1.45
CA ALA A 151 6.07 4.30 2.50
C ALA A 151 5.43 4.76 3.81
N GLY A 152 5.63 6.03 4.20
CA GLY A 152 5.04 6.62 5.40
C GLY A 152 3.51 6.64 5.34
N LEU A 153 2.95 7.00 4.18
CA LEU A 153 1.51 7.03 3.96
C LEU A 153 0.91 5.63 4.03
N ALA A 154 1.51 4.68 3.30
CA ALA A 154 1.04 3.31 3.29
C ALA A 154 1.14 2.67 4.69
N ALA A 155 2.23 2.88 5.42
CA ALA A 155 2.38 2.38 6.79
C ALA A 155 1.32 2.94 7.75
N ALA A 156 0.99 4.22 7.64
CA ALA A 156 -0.03 4.82 8.48
C ALA A 156 -1.45 4.38 8.08
N ALA A 157 -1.72 4.10 6.80
CA ALA A 157 -2.97 3.50 6.35
C ALA A 157 -3.19 2.09 6.93
N PHE A 158 -2.13 1.28 7.07
CA PHE A 158 -2.21 -0.01 7.75
C PHE A 158 -2.64 0.13 9.23
N ASN A 159 -2.19 1.18 9.92
CA ASN A 159 -2.62 1.43 11.30
C ASN A 159 -4.13 1.76 11.36
N ILE A 160 -4.66 2.50 10.38
CA ILE A 160 -6.11 2.76 10.27
C ILE A 160 -6.86 1.44 10.07
N ALA A 161 -6.39 0.57 9.17
CA ALA A 161 -7.03 -0.72 8.94
C ALA A 161 -7.05 -1.64 10.18
N VAL A 162 -6.02 -1.55 11.04
CA VAL A 162 -6.01 -2.25 12.34
C VAL A 162 -7.09 -1.70 13.27
N LEU A 163 -7.25 -0.37 13.32
CA LEU A 163 -8.26 0.27 14.15
C LEU A 163 -9.67 -0.06 13.67
N ASP A 164 -9.94 0.00 12.37
CA ASP A 164 -11.22 -0.40 11.77
C ASP A 164 -11.59 -1.82 12.16
N ALA A 165 -10.65 -2.76 11.99
CA ALA A 165 -10.90 -4.17 12.27
C ALA A 165 -11.23 -4.40 13.75
N ALA A 166 -10.56 -3.66 14.65
CA ALA A 166 -10.78 -3.77 16.09
C ALA A 166 -12.10 -3.11 16.53
N GLN A 167 -12.44 -1.94 15.98
CA GLN A 167 -13.58 -1.14 16.43
C GLN A 167 -14.90 -1.53 15.77
N CYS A 168 -14.86 -1.88 14.48
CA CYS A 168 -16.05 -2.15 13.67
C CYS A 168 -16.29 -3.65 13.44
N ALA A 169 -15.40 -4.52 13.95
CA ALA A 169 -15.45 -5.97 13.72
C ALA A 169 -15.50 -6.35 12.23
N VAL A 170 -14.85 -5.56 11.37
CA VAL A 170 -14.73 -5.80 9.93
C VAL A 170 -13.39 -6.49 9.62
N PRO A 171 -13.26 -7.19 8.48
CA PRO A 171 -11.96 -7.65 8.00
C PRO A 171 -10.97 -6.49 7.85
N HIS A 172 -9.69 -6.77 8.07
CA HIS A 172 -8.63 -5.79 7.85
C HIS A 172 -8.59 -5.38 6.37
N ALA A 173 -8.51 -4.08 6.09
CA ALA A 173 -8.58 -3.54 4.71
C ALA A 173 -7.54 -4.15 3.75
N PHE A 174 -6.36 -4.51 4.27
CA PHE A 174 -5.28 -5.14 3.52
C PHE A 174 -5.26 -6.69 3.61
N LEU A 175 -6.41 -7.32 3.88
CA LEU A 175 -6.54 -8.77 3.86
C LEU A 175 -6.48 -9.29 2.42
N CYS A 176 -5.62 -10.26 2.17
CA CYS A 176 -5.50 -10.96 0.90
C CYS A 176 -6.54 -12.09 0.79
N ALA A 177 -6.81 -12.53 -0.44
CA ALA A 177 -7.73 -13.63 -0.72
C ALA A 177 -7.32 -14.97 -0.05
N ASN A 178 -6.03 -15.16 0.24
CA ASN A 178 -5.52 -16.30 1.00
C ASN A 178 -5.65 -16.18 2.53
N GLY A 179 -6.24 -15.10 3.05
CA GLY A 179 -6.45 -14.85 4.49
C GLY A 179 -5.24 -14.25 5.23
N ALA A 180 -4.11 -14.01 4.56
CA ALA A 180 -3.00 -13.26 5.14
C ALA A 180 -3.20 -11.74 4.98
N ILE A 181 -2.54 -10.95 5.84
CA ILE A 181 -2.44 -9.51 5.64
C ILE A 181 -1.28 -9.22 4.70
N ALA A 182 -1.52 -8.42 3.65
CA ALA A 182 -0.49 -8.00 2.69
C ALA A 182 0.67 -7.29 3.40
N ARG A 183 1.87 -7.30 2.80
CA ARG A 183 2.97 -6.44 3.25
C ARG A 183 3.13 -5.26 2.31
N LEU A 184 3.64 -4.16 2.85
CA LEU A 184 4.02 -3.00 2.06
C LEU A 184 5.08 -3.39 1.01
N GLY A 185 4.79 -3.11 -0.26
CA GLY A 185 5.66 -3.42 -1.39
C GLY A 185 5.50 -4.84 -1.95
N ASP A 186 4.58 -5.66 -1.43
CA ASP A 186 4.30 -6.98 -1.99
C ASP A 186 3.63 -6.83 -3.36
N ALA A 187 4.29 -7.33 -4.40
CA ALA A 187 3.73 -7.41 -5.74
C ALA A 187 2.45 -8.26 -5.74
N GLY A 188 1.43 -7.85 -6.49
CA GLY A 188 0.16 -8.54 -6.52
C GLY A 188 -0.72 -8.26 -5.29
N SER A 189 -0.44 -7.21 -4.52
CA SER A 189 -1.32 -6.75 -3.42
C SER A 189 -1.19 -5.26 -3.13
N VAL A 190 -0.03 -4.79 -2.66
CA VAL A 190 0.25 -3.40 -2.28
C VAL A 190 1.61 -3.00 -2.83
N GLU A 191 1.65 -2.64 -4.11
CA GLU A 191 2.89 -2.20 -4.76
C GLU A 191 3.08 -0.68 -4.63
N LEU A 192 4.31 -0.26 -4.31
CA LEU A 192 4.66 1.15 -4.20
C LEU A 192 5.40 1.63 -5.45
N VAL A 193 5.08 2.83 -5.92
CA VAL A 193 5.76 3.49 -7.04
C VAL A 193 6.10 4.91 -6.62
N PRO A 194 7.39 5.26 -6.39
CA PRO A 194 8.57 4.40 -6.42
C PRO A 194 8.68 3.47 -5.19
N ARG A 195 9.19 2.25 -5.38
CA ARG A 195 9.39 1.26 -4.28
C ARG A 195 10.77 1.27 -3.61
N SER A 196 11.74 2.00 -4.16
CA SER A 196 13.11 2.00 -3.64
C SER A 196 13.82 3.31 -3.97
N THR A 197 14.85 3.64 -3.21
CA THR A 197 15.79 4.73 -3.51
C THR A 197 16.76 4.36 -4.64
N SER A 198 16.88 3.08 -4.98
CA SER A 198 17.65 2.61 -6.13
C SER A 198 16.79 2.58 -7.38
N ARG A 199 16.98 3.58 -8.24
CA ARG A 199 16.23 3.73 -9.50
C ARG A 199 16.68 2.67 -10.53
N PRO A 200 15.77 1.84 -11.08
CA PRO A 200 16.10 1.03 -12.25
C PRO A 200 16.36 1.94 -13.46
N PRO A 201 17.04 1.47 -14.54
CA PRO A 201 17.45 2.33 -15.66
C PRO A 201 16.38 3.25 -16.24
N HIS A 202 15.10 2.85 -16.17
CA HIS A 202 13.98 3.62 -16.70
C HIS A 202 12.98 4.09 -15.65
N GLY A 203 13.17 3.75 -14.37
CA GLY A 203 12.17 3.97 -13.30
C GLY A 203 11.11 2.87 -13.24
N TRP A 204 10.14 3.07 -12.35
CA TRP A 204 8.96 2.22 -12.17
C TRP A 204 7.80 2.78 -12.98
N SER A 205 6.98 1.94 -13.60
CA SER A 205 5.87 2.41 -14.42
C SER A 205 4.52 2.08 -13.82
N MET A 206 3.58 3.03 -13.89
CA MET A 206 2.18 2.83 -13.52
C MET A 206 1.29 3.18 -14.70
N THR A 207 0.25 2.39 -14.95
CA THR A 207 -0.74 2.71 -15.98
C THR A 207 -1.45 4.01 -15.63
N LEU A 208 -1.47 4.96 -16.58
CA LEU A 208 -2.10 6.25 -16.37
C LEU A 208 -3.61 6.09 -16.08
N PRO A 209 -4.19 6.93 -15.21
CA PRO A 209 -5.63 6.92 -14.98
C PRO A 209 -6.38 7.21 -16.29
N CYS A 210 -7.65 6.82 -16.34
CA CYS A 210 -8.50 6.96 -17.52
C CYS A 210 -7.97 6.23 -18.77
N ALA A 211 -7.10 5.22 -18.61
CA ALA A 211 -6.54 4.38 -19.67
C ALA A 211 -7.61 3.75 -20.57
N GLY A 212 -8.02 4.46 -21.63
CA GLY A 212 -9.14 4.06 -22.47
C GLY A 212 -10.48 4.08 -21.73
N ALA A 213 -10.73 5.03 -20.83
CA ALA A 213 -12.05 5.18 -20.19
C ALA A 213 -13.19 5.35 -21.22
N PHE A 214 -12.86 5.81 -22.42
CA PHE A 214 -13.76 5.90 -23.58
C PHE A 214 -13.57 4.77 -24.61
N ALA A 215 -12.66 3.82 -24.36
CA ALA A 215 -12.53 2.62 -25.18
C ALA A 215 -13.63 1.61 -24.81
N ALA A 216 -14.11 0.83 -25.78
CA ALA A 216 -15.20 -0.13 -25.63
C ALA A 216 -15.04 -1.20 -24.52
N HIS A 217 -13.86 -1.26 -23.87
CA HIS A 217 -13.54 -2.22 -22.80
C HIS A 217 -13.12 -1.56 -21.49
N GLY A 218 -13.44 -0.28 -21.30
CA GLY A 218 -13.24 0.44 -20.04
C GLY A 218 -11.78 0.78 -19.77
N GLY A 219 -11.60 1.92 -19.13
CA GLY A 219 -10.34 2.40 -18.56
C GLY A 219 -10.58 2.84 -17.13
N GLY A 220 -9.50 3.02 -16.37
CA GLY A 220 -9.63 3.29 -14.95
C GLY A 220 -10.44 4.56 -14.68
N VAL A 221 -11.61 4.40 -14.07
CA VAL A 221 -12.52 5.49 -13.71
C VAL A 221 -11.99 6.16 -12.44
N ILE A 222 -11.86 7.48 -12.48
CA ILE A 222 -11.51 8.26 -11.28
C ILE A 222 -12.71 8.21 -10.34
N VAL A 223 -12.47 7.86 -9.09
CA VAL A 223 -13.49 7.70 -8.07
C VAL A 223 -13.16 8.49 -6.82
N ASP A 224 -14.22 8.91 -6.13
CA ASP A 224 -14.12 9.34 -4.75
C ASP A 224 -13.68 8.14 -3.89
N PRO A 225 -12.62 8.24 -3.06
CA PRO A 225 -12.11 7.12 -2.30
C PRO A 225 -12.96 6.71 -1.09
N PHE A 226 -13.91 7.55 -0.66
CA PHE A 226 -14.81 7.28 0.46
C PHE A 226 -16.13 6.69 0.00
N GLU A 227 -16.65 7.15 -1.14
CA GLU A 227 -17.92 6.68 -1.71
C GLU A 227 -17.76 5.67 -2.84
N ASP A 228 -16.55 5.51 -3.38
CA ASP A 228 -16.23 4.73 -4.59
C ASP A 228 -17.12 5.12 -5.80
N LYS A 229 -17.61 6.36 -5.82
CA LYS A 229 -18.42 6.89 -6.93
C LYS A 229 -17.55 7.59 -7.96
N PRO A 230 -17.86 7.50 -9.27
CA PRO A 230 -17.16 8.26 -10.29
C PRO A 230 -17.16 9.75 -9.96
N THR A 231 -16.00 10.39 -10.06
CA THR A 231 -15.84 11.82 -9.82
C THR A 231 -15.12 12.51 -10.98
N GLN A 232 -15.41 13.79 -11.17
CA GLN A 232 -14.69 14.64 -12.10
C GLN A 232 -13.63 15.43 -11.33
N LEU A 233 -12.48 15.63 -11.96
CA LEU A 233 -11.46 16.51 -11.40
C LEU A 233 -11.73 17.94 -11.81
N GLU A 234 -11.78 18.84 -10.84
CA GLU A 234 -11.89 20.28 -11.08
C GLU A 234 -10.54 20.91 -11.48
N GLY A 235 -9.43 20.24 -11.18
CA GLY A 235 -8.09 20.70 -11.50
C GLY A 235 -7.02 19.61 -11.33
N LEU A 236 -5.76 20.00 -11.51
CA LEU A 236 -4.63 19.12 -11.21
C LEU A 236 -4.51 18.92 -9.69
N PRO A 237 -4.59 17.69 -9.16
CA PRO A 237 -4.34 17.44 -7.75
C PRO A 237 -2.91 17.84 -7.40
N ALA A 238 -2.74 18.51 -6.26
CA ALA A 238 -1.45 18.85 -5.70
C ALA A 238 -1.59 18.94 -4.18
N CYS A 239 -0.66 18.32 -3.45
CA CYS A 239 -0.58 18.46 -2.01
C CYS A 239 -0.31 19.92 -1.63
N ASP A 240 -0.85 20.35 -0.49
CA ASP A 240 -0.38 21.57 0.16
C ASP A 240 1.12 21.45 0.47
N PRO A 241 1.96 22.46 0.10
CA PRO A 241 3.39 22.38 0.31
C PRO A 241 3.81 22.21 1.77
N GLN A 242 3.13 22.90 2.70
CA GLN A 242 3.46 22.85 4.11
C GLN A 242 3.06 21.49 4.72
N ALA A 243 1.87 20.99 4.39
CA ALA A 243 1.41 19.67 4.81
C ALA A 243 2.36 18.57 4.31
N TRP A 244 2.82 18.65 3.06
CA TRP A 244 3.77 17.70 2.49
C TRP A 244 5.12 17.71 3.21
N GLU A 245 5.66 18.89 3.51
CA GLU A 245 6.91 19.05 4.26
C GLU A 245 6.82 18.46 5.66
N VAL A 246 5.76 18.79 6.40
CA VAL A 246 5.51 18.25 7.75
C VAL A 246 5.40 16.73 7.70
N PHE A 247 4.57 16.21 6.79
CA PHE A 247 4.34 14.78 6.68
C PHE A 247 5.62 13.99 6.34
N THR A 248 6.41 14.48 5.39
CA THR A 248 7.65 13.80 5.00
C THR A 248 8.73 13.91 6.07
N ALA A 249 8.80 15.00 6.83
CA ALA A 249 9.66 15.13 7.99
C ALA A 249 9.28 14.14 9.11
N GLU A 250 7.99 14.00 9.41
CA GLU A 250 7.48 13.00 10.36
C GLU A 250 7.80 11.58 9.93
N ALA A 251 7.56 11.25 8.66
CA ALA A 251 7.86 9.94 8.09
C ALA A 251 9.36 9.63 8.16
N ARG A 252 10.23 10.62 7.88
CA ARG A 252 11.68 10.50 8.00
C ARG A 252 12.12 10.30 9.44
N ALA A 253 11.55 11.06 10.38
CA ALA A 253 11.83 10.89 11.80
C ALA A 253 11.39 9.51 12.31
N ALA A 254 10.23 9.01 11.87
CA ALA A 254 9.76 7.67 12.19
C ALA A 254 10.69 6.59 11.62
N LEU A 255 11.17 6.74 10.39
CA LEU A 255 12.15 5.84 9.79
C LEU A 255 13.47 5.86 10.59
N ALA A 256 13.98 7.04 10.94
CA ALA A 256 15.21 7.21 11.70
C ALA A 256 15.14 6.55 13.09
N ARG A 257 14.00 6.66 13.80
CA ARG A 257 13.80 5.96 15.08
C ARG A 257 13.91 4.44 14.89
N ARG A 258 13.31 3.90 13.82
CA ARG A 258 13.31 2.45 13.53
C ARG A 258 14.68 1.92 13.11
N THR A 259 15.47 2.69 12.38
CA THR A 259 16.79 2.26 11.91
C THR A 259 17.89 2.54 12.92
N GLY A 260 17.80 3.66 13.66
CA GLY A 260 18.75 4.10 14.68
C GLY A 260 18.79 3.23 15.94
N ASP A 261 17.69 2.55 16.29
CA ASP A 261 17.63 1.61 17.42
C ASP A 261 18.46 0.32 17.24
N SER A 262 19.16 0.18 16.11
CA SER A 262 20.12 -0.90 15.88
C SER A 262 21.45 -0.72 16.64
N ALA A 263 21.68 0.42 17.31
CA ALA A 263 22.95 0.76 17.95
C ALA A 263 22.88 0.96 19.48
N HIS A 264 21.77 0.64 20.15
CA HIS A 264 21.73 0.64 21.61
C HIS A 264 21.93 -0.78 22.18
N PRO A 265 22.92 -1.00 23.07
CA PRO A 265 23.01 -2.25 23.81
C PRO A 265 21.70 -2.42 24.56
N ARG A 266 21.05 -3.58 24.41
CA ARG A 266 19.83 -3.95 25.13
C ARG A 266 19.95 -3.53 26.60
N ARG A 267 19.42 -2.36 26.97
CA ARG A 267 19.21 -2.01 28.37
C ARG A 267 18.15 -2.98 28.86
N GLN A 268 18.54 -3.85 29.79
CA GLN A 268 17.56 -4.62 30.55
C GLN A 268 16.55 -3.61 31.13
N PRO A 269 15.25 -3.79 30.91
CA PRO A 269 14.28 -2.91 31.52
C PRO A 269 14.39 -3.02 33.05
N PRO A 270 14.23 -1.91 33.78
CA PRO A 270 14.18 -1.96 35.24
C PRO A 270 13.03 -2.87 35.66
N ARG A 271 13.31 -3.80 36.59
CA ARG A 271 12.27 -4.58 37.26
C ARG A 271 11.46 -3.64 38.14
N PHE A 272 10.33 -3.17 37.63
CA PHE A 272 9.29 -2.57 38.48
C PHE A 272 8.37 -3.67 39.01
N PRO A 273 7.95 -3.61 40.28
CA PRO A 273 6.89 -4.48 40.79
C PRO A 273 5.58 -4.11 40.09
N THR A 274 5.00 -5.06 39.37
CA THR A 274 3.77 -4.89 38.60
C THR A 274 2.57 -4.68 39.53
N PRO A 275 1.82 -3.58 39.44
CA PRO A 275 0.45 -3.55 39.93
C PRO A 275 -0.38 -4.47 39.04
N ALA A 276 -1.16 -5.38 39.62
CA ALA A 276 -2.04 -6.27 38.89
C ALA A 276 -2.96 -5.45 37.95
N LEU A 277 -2.82 -5.63 36.64
CA LEU A 277 -3.74 -5.06 35.67
C LEU A 277 -5.11 -5.75 35.80
N PRO A 278 -6.24 -5.02 35.75
CA PRO A 278 -7.55 -5.62 35.88
C PRO A 278 -7.84 -6.58 34.72
N ILE A 279 -8.16 -7.84 35.05
CA ILE A 279 -8.67 -8.89 34.14
C ILE A 279 -9.82 -8.40 33.25
N GLU A 280 -10.50 -7.33 33.67
CA GLU A 280 -11.63 -6.69 32.99
C GLU A 280 -11.30 -6.14 31.60
N ARG A 281 -10.02 -5.80 31.32
CA ARG A 281 -9.57 -5.32 29.99
C ARG A 281 -9.24 -6.43 28.99
N ILE A 282 -9.21 -7.69 29.44
CA ILE A 282 -8.90 -8.83 28.59
C ILE A 282 -10.13 -9.19 27.75
N HIS A 283 -9.94 -9.31 26.44
CA HIS A 283 -11.01 -9.62 25.48
C HIS A 283 -11.71 -10.95 25.85
N PRO A 284 -13.05 -11.08 25.73
CA PRO A 284 -13.78 -12.29 26.10
C PRO A 284 -13.22 -13.57 25.47
N ALA A 285 -12.87 -13.55 24.18
CA ALA A 285 -12.26 -14.69 23.48
C ALA A 285 -10.89 -15.12 24.06
N THR A 286 -10.11 -14.19 24.61
CA THR A 286 -8.86 -14.51 25.31
C THR A 286 -9.15 -15.27 26.60
N ARG A 287 -10.24 -14.92 27.31
CA ARG A 287 -10.66 -15.66 28.51
C ARG A 287 -11.14 -17.07 28.15
N GLU A 288 -11.95 -17.19 27.10
CA GLU A 288 -12.41 -18.50 26.60
C GLU A 288 -11.23 -19.42 26.24
N PHE A 289 -10.18 -18.89 25.63
CA PHE A 289 -8.95 -19.64 25.37
C PHE A 289 -8.22 -20.05 26.66
N ILE A 290 -8.03 -19.12 27.60
CA ILE A 290 -7.34 -19.39 28.88
C ILE A 290 -8.09 -20.45 29.70
N GLU A 291 -9.42 -20.46 29.62
CA GLU A 291 -10.29 -21.42 30.31
C GLU A 291 -10.49 -22.73 29.54
N GLY A 292 -9.87 -22.89 28.37
CA GLY A 292 -9.89 -24.12 27.58
C GLY A 292 -11.18 -24.36 26.79
N ARG A 293 -12.02 -23.35 26.59
CA ARG A 293 -13.34 -23.47 25.93
C ARG A 293 -13.29 -23.41 24.39
N VAL A 294 -12.12 -23.62 23.78
CA VAL A 294 -11.90 -23.45 22.34
C VAL A 294 -11.94 -24.78 21.59
N PRO A 295 -12.74 -24.90 20.50
CA PRO A 295 -12.83 -26.12 19.70
C PRO A 295 -11.54 -26.42 18.93
N GLU A 296 -11.30 -27.70 18.64
CA GLU A 296 -10.04 -28.24 18.08
C GLU A 296 -9.49 -27.49 16.86
N GLY A 297 -10.35 -27.18 15.88
CA GLY A 297 -9.94 -26.49 14.67
C GLY A 297 -9.48 -25.04 14.86
N ALA A 298 -9.77 -24.41 16.01
CA ALA A 298 -9.50 -22.99 16.26
C ALA A 298 -8.38 -22.73 17.28
N ARG A 299 -7.81 -23.79 17.90
CA ARG A 299 -6.93 -23.66 19.08
C ARG A 299 -5.63 -22.89 18.79
N ASN A 300 -4.97 -23.14 17.66
CA ASN A 300 -3.71 -22.49 17.32
C ASN A 300 -3.91 -20.99 17.00
N GLN A 301 -4.94 -20.66 16.21
CA GLN A 301 -5.29 -19.27 15.91
C GLN A 301 -5.71 -18.51 17.19
N SER A 302 -6.50 -19.15 18.05
CA SER A 302 -6.94 -18.58 19.33
C SER A 302 -5.76 -18.36 20.28
N ALA A 303 -4.77 -19.26 20.29
CA ALA A 303 -3.55 -19.10 21.08
C ALA A 303 -2.74 -17.86 20.63
N PHE A 304 -2.62 -17.63 19.33
CA PHE A 304 -1.97 -16.43 18.80
C PHE A 304 -2.75 -15.15 19.15
N ALA A 305 -4.07 -15.14 18.92
CA ALA A 305 -4.93 -13.99 19.17
C ALA A 305 -4.97 -13.62 20.67
N ALA A 306 -5.08 -14.63 21.54
CA ALA A 306 -5.02 -14.48 22.99
C ALA A 306 -3.65 -13.91 23.43
N ALA A 307 -2.55 -14.42 22.87
CA ALA A 307 -1.21 -13.92 23.17
C ALA A 307 -1.05 -12.45 22.75
N ALA A 308 -1.50 -12.09 21.55
CA ALA A 308 -1.45 -10.72 21.06
C ALA A 308 -2.31 -9.77 21.92
N ASN A 309 -3.49 -10.22 22.35
CA ASN A 309 -4.38 -9.45 23.21
C ASN A 309 -3.78 -9.21 24.61
N LEU A 310 -3.21 -10.24 25.24
CA LEU A 310 -2.54 -10.11 26.55
C LEU A 310 -1.37 -9.12 26.49
N LEU A 311 -0.50 -9.28 25.48
CA LEU A 311 0.65 -8.39 25.27
C LEU A 311 0.20 -6.96 24.95
N GLY A 312 -0.84 -6.79 24.12
CA GLY A 312 -1.44 -5.50 23.80
C GLY A 312 -2.11 -4.82 24.99
N CYS A 313 -2.57 -5.59 25.97
CA CYS A 313 -3.11 -5.08 27.25
C CYS A 313 -2.01 -4.77 28.28
N GLY A 314 -0.73 -4.94 27.94
CA GLY A 314 0.40 -4.65 28.83
C GLY A 314 0.71 -5.76 29.85
N VAL A 315 0.20 -6.99 29.64
CA VAL A 315 0.59 -8.14 30.47
C VAL A 315 2.06 -8.47 30.21
N ASP A 316 2.81 -8.71 31.29
CA ASP A 316 4.23 -9.11 31.21
C ASP A 316 4.41 -10.34 30.31
N GLU A 317 5.48 -10.36 29.50
CA GLU A 317 5.72 -11.43 28.53
C GLU A 317 5.76 -12.82 29.16
N ARG A 318 6.38 -12.97 30.34
CA ARG A 318 6.47 -14.27 31.03
C ARG A 318 5.10 -14.69 31.54
N GLU A 319 4.33 -13.73 32.04
CA GLU A 319 2.98 -14.00 32.52
C GLU A 319 2.03 -14.33 31.37
N ALA A 320 2.12 -13.61 30.26
CA ALA A 320 1.38 -13.90 29.04
C ALA A 320 1.75 -15.29 28.49
N GLU A 321 3.04 -15.64 28.42
CA GLU A 321 3.45 -16.99 27.99
C GLU A 321 2.88 -18.06 28.93
N ARG A 322 2.92 -17.84 30.25
CA ARG A 322 2.39 -18.76 31.26
C ARG A 322 0.89 -18.99 31.05
N LEU A 323 0.11 -17.93 30.85
CA LEU A 323 -1.34 -18.00 30.61
C LEU A 323 -1.67 -18.72 29.31
N ILE A 324 -0.89 -18.46 28.24
CA ILE A 324 -1.11 -19.10 26.93
C ILE A 324 -0.78 -20.59 26.97
N VAL A 325 0.30 -20.98 27.64
CA VAL A 325 0.67 -22.39 27.82
C VAL A 325 -0.36 -23.13 28.70
N ALA A 326 -0.92 -22.45 29.72
CA ALA A 326 -1.96 -23.02 30.56
C ALA A 326 -3.29 -23.22 29.78
N GLY A 327 -3.74 -22.20 29.05
CA GLY A 327 -4.94 -22.30 28.20
C GLY A 327 -4.81 -23.34 27.09
N ALA A 328 -3.62 -23.43 26.48
CA ALA A 328 -3.30 -24.47 25.51
C ALA A 328 -3.41 -25.88 26.11
N ALA A 329 -2.89 -26.09 27.32
CA ALA A 329 -3.04 -27.37 28.01
C ALA A 329 -4.51 -27.69 28.31
N ALA A 330 -5.30 -26.69 28.72
CA ALA A 330 -6.73 -26.85 29.03
C ALA A 330 -7.57 -27.22 27.79
N CYS A 331 -7.24 -26.69 26.61
CA CYS A 331 -7.90 -27.07 25.36
C CYS A 331 -7.20 -28.21 24.60
N GLY A 332 -6.11 -28.80 25.10
CA GLY A 332 -5.43 -29.91 24.41
C GLY A 332 -4.57 -29.51 23.20
N LEU A 333 -4.15 -28.24 23.11
CA LEU A 333 -3.14 -27.79 22.15
C LEU A 333 -1.72 -28.16 22.65
N PRO A 334 -0.87 -28.80 21.83
CA PRO A 334 0.48 -29.16 22.24
C PRO A 334 1.30 -27.94 22.70
N LYS A 335 2.02 -28.09 23.82
CA LYS A 335 2.84 -27.01 24.42
C LYS A 335 3.82 -26.35 23.44
N ARG A 336 4.36 -27.13 22.50
CA ARG A 336 5.28 -26.63 21.46
C ARG A 336 4.57 -25.67 20.50
N GLU A 337 3.33 -25.97 20.12
CA GLU A 337 2.52 -25.13 19.23
C GLU A 337 2.07 -23.86 19.95
N ALA A 338 1.65 -23.96 21.21
CA ALA A 338 1.33 -22.81 22.04
C ALA A 338 2.50 -21.81 22.15
N ARG A 339 3.73 -22.32 22.38
CA ARG A 339 4.94 -21.50 22.39
C ARG A 339 5.28 -20.90 21.03
N SER A 340 5.00 -21.63 19.94
CA SER A 340 5.21 -21.11 18.58
C SER A 340 4.23 -19.99 18.25
N ALA A 341 2.96 -20.14 18.63
CA ALA A 341 1.93 -19.12 18.51
C ALA A 341 2.28 -17.88 19.37
N PHE A 342 2.69 -18.09 20.62
CA PHE A 342 3.14 -17.00 21.50
C PHE A 342 4.35 -16.25 20.93
N ALA A 343 5.39 -16.95 20.48
CA ALA A 343 6.56 -16.33 19.86
C ALA A 343 6.21 -15.56 18.58
N SER A 344 5.20 -16.02 17.84
CA SER A 344 4.70 -15.33 16.64
C SER A 344 3.92 -14.06 17.03
N ALA A 345 3.08 -14.14 18.05
CA ALA A 345 2.34 -13.00 18.60
C ALA A 345 3.31 -11.95 19.17
N LEU A 346 4.33 -12.38 19.90
CA LEU A 346 5.40 -11.51 20.39
C LEU A 346 6.08 -10.77 19.25
N LYS A 347 6.48 -11.47 18.18
CA LYS A 347 7.06 -10.83 16.98
C LYS A 347 6.09 -9.85 16.32
N SER A 348 4.78 -10.13 16.34
CA SER A 348 3.76 -9.26 15.75
C SER A 348 3.54 -8.01 16.61
N VAL A 349 3.37 -8.15 17.92
CA VAL A 349 3.17 -7.03 18.85
C VAL A 349 4.44 -6.20 19.02
N SER A 350 5.62 -6.81 19.14
CA SER A 350 6.89 -6.09 19.17
C SER A 350 7.19 -5.35 17.86
N ARG A 351 6.62 -5.79 16.72
CA ARG A 351 6.63 -4.96 15.50
C ARG A 351 5.67 -3.79 15.67
N ASN A 352 4.44 -4.01 16.09
CA ASN A 352 3.43 -2.94 16.21
C ASN A 352 3.78 -1.87 17.26
N VAL A 353 4.38 -2.23 18.40
CA VAL A 353 4.85 -1.27 19.43
C VAL A 353 6.09 -0.49 18.97
N ARG A 354 6.86 -1.03 18.01
CA ARG A 354 7.94 -0.28 17.34
C ARG A 354 7.41 0.59 16.17
N LEU A 355 6.13 0.45 15.82
CA LEU A 355 5.47 1.21 14.77
C LEU A 355 4.57 2.34 15.31
N ALA A 356 4.19 2.29 16.60
CA ALA A 356 3.54 3.36 17.36
C ALA A 356 4.59 4.32 17.97
#